data_AF-C1LQ96-F1
#
_entry.id   AF-C1LQ96-F1
#
_cell.length_a   1.000
_cell.length_b   1.000
_cell.length_c   1.000
_cell.angle_alpha   90.00
_cell.angle_beta   90.00
_cell.angle_gamma   90.00
#
_symmetry.space_group_name_H-M   'P 1'
#
loop_
_entity.id
_entity.type
_entity.pdbx_description
1 polymer ?
#
loop_
_entity_poly.entity_id
_entity_poly.type
_entity_poly.pdbx_seq_one_letter_code
_entity_poly.pdbx_strand_id
1 'polypeptide(L)' 'MAGDGSPPDSAFTGWRYYFNTYTQKGRKNIALTTYAGFFLGIMIWRLKAKKKKAIEERKH' A
#
# COMPACT_ATOMS: atom_id res chain seq x y z
N MET A 1 -7.93 30.17 3.22
CA MET A 1 -7.33 29.77 1.92
C MET A 1 -8.45 29.33 1.01
N ALA A 2 -8.36 29.74 -0.26
CA ALA A 2 -9.39 29.77 -1.29
C ALA A 2 -10.33 28.55 -1.35
N GLY A 3 -11.62 28.83 -1.47
CA GLY A 3 -12.58 27.86 -2.00
C GLY A 3 -12.24 27.50 -3.45
N ASP A 4 -12.66 26.28 -3.82
CA ASP A 4 -12.76 25.81 -5.21
C ASP A 4 -11.46 25.40 -5.94
N GLY A 5 -10.56 24.66 -5.29
CA GLY A 5 -9.36 24.10 -5.92
C GLY A 5 -9.28 22.57 -5.95
N SER A 6 -10.26 21.86 -5.37
CA SER A 6 -10.26 20.39 -5.36
C SER A 6 -11.21 19.89 -6.44
N PRO A 7 -10.73 19.19 -7.49
CA PRO A 7 -11.60 18.65 -8.52
C PRO A 7 -12.70 17.79 -7.88
N PRO A 8 -13.96 17.94 -8.32
CA PRO A 8 -15.08 17.24 -7.71
C PRO A 8 -14.86 15.73 -7.82
N ASP A 9 -15.30 15.00 -6.81
CA ASP A 9 -15.17 13.54 -6.74
C ASP A 9 -15.77 12.83 -7.98
N SER A 10 -16.74 13.44 -8.66
CA SER A 10 -17.33 12.98 -9.93
C SER A 10 -16.41 13.11 -11.15
N ALA A 11 -15.34 13.91 -11.08
CA ALA A 11 -14.36 14.06 -12.14
C ALA A 11 -13.42 12.85 -12.26
N PHE A 12 -13.34 12.01 -11.22
CA PHE A 12 -12.52 10.80 -11.21
C PHE A 12 -13.42 9.57 -11.33
N THR A 13 -13.19 8.76 -12.35
CA THR A 13 -13.93 7.50 -12.58
C THR A 13 -13.02 6.28 -12.42
N GLY A 14 -13.62 5.13 -12.07
CA GLY A 14 -12.93 3.85 -11.96
C GLY A 14 -11.81 3.84 -10.92
N TRP A 15 -10.62 3.36 -11.30
CA TRP A 15 -9.46 3.24 -10.40
C TRP A 15 -8.96 4.62 -9.92
N ARG A 16 -9.00 5.64 -10.78
CA ARG A 16 -8.53 7.00 -10.44
C ARG A 16 -9.36 7.67 -9.35
N TYR A 17 -10.59 7.20 -9.11
CA TYR A 17 -11.41 7.66 -7.99
C TYR A 17 -10.82 7.24 -6.62
N TYR A 18 -10.22 6.05 -6.57
CA TYR A 18 -9.64 5.49 -5.34
C TYR A 18 -8.13 5.74 -5.21
N PHE A 19 -7.43 5.96 -6.31
CA PHE A 19 -5.99 6.24 -6.32
C PHE A 19 -5.75 7.57 -7.04
N ASN A 20 -5.91 8.66 -6.28
CA ASN A 20 -5.56 10.01 -6.72
C ASN A 20 -4.82 10.76 -5.59
N THR A 21 -4.07 11.78 -5.96
CA THR A 21 -3.34 12.65 -5.03
C THR A 21 -4.10 13.92 -4.66
N TYR A 22 -5.22 14.18 -5.34
CA TYR A 22 -5.98 15.44 -5.26
C TYR A 22 -7.06 15.40 -4.17
N THR A 23 -7.78 14.28 -4.03
CA THR A 23 -8.85 14.15 -3.04
C THR A 23 -8.34 13.48 -1.76
N GLN A 24 -8.96 13.80 -0.63
CA GLN A 24 -8.60 13.18 0.64
C GLN A 24 -8.79 11.65 0.62
N LYS A 25 -9.76 11.16 -0.15
CA LYS A 25 -10.03 9.73 -0.32
C LYS A 25 -8.90 9.02 -1.05
N GLY A 26 -8.44 9.57 -2.18
CA GLY A 26 -7.33 9.01 -2.93
C GLY A 26 -6.03 9.00 -2.12
N ARG A 27 -5.73 10.11 -1.42
CA ARG A 27 -4.52 10.23 -0.59
C ARG A 27 -4.48 9.20 0.54
N LYS A 28 -5.60 8.95 1.21
CA LYS A 28 -5.71 7.94 2.27
C LYS A 28 -5.47 6.53 1.72
N ASN A 29 -6.05 6.20 0.58
CA ASN A 29 -5.88 4.88 -0.03
C ASN A 29 -4.45 4.62 -0.49
N ILE A 30 -3.77 5.64 -1.04
CA ILE A 30 -2.35 5.53 -1.38
C ILE A 30 -1.53 5.23 -0.12
N ALA A 31 -1.73 5.99 0.96
CA ALA A 31 -1.02 5.76 2.23
C ALA A 31 -1.28 4.35 2.79
N LEU A 32 -2.55 3.91 2.82
CA LEU A 32 -2.91 2.57 3.26
C LEU A 32 -2.24 1.48 2.41
N THR A 33 -2.20 1.67 1.09
CA THR A 33 -1.56 0.74 0.16
C THR A 33 -0.06 0.66 0.41
N THR A 34 0.60 1.79 0.66
CA THR A 34 2.02 1.83 1.01
C THR A 34 2.29 1.07 2.31
N TYR A 35 1.52 1.32 3.37
CA TYR A 35 1.67 0.59 4.63
C TYR A 35 1.42 -0.91 4.49
N ALA A 36 0.38 -1.30 3.76
CA ALA A 36 0.09 -2.70 3.48
C ALA A 36 1.22 -3.37 2.68
N GLY A 37 1.78 -2.67 1.69
CA GLY A 37 2.91 -3.16 0.89
C GLY A 37 4.17 -3.40 1.73
N PHE A 38 4.52 -2.45 2.60
CA PHE A 38 5.65 -2.62 3.53
C PHE A 38 5.41 -3.78 4.50
N PHE A 39 4.22 -3.86 5.09
CA PHE A 39 3.86 -4.93 6.02
C PHE A 39 3.96 -6.31 5.36
N LEU A 40 3.39 -6.47 4.16
CA LEU A 40 3.48 -7.71 3.39
C LEU A 40 4.92 -8.03 3.00
N GLY A 41 5.71 -7.04 2.59
CA GLY A 41 7.12 -7.22 2.26
C GLY A 41 7.92 -7.77 3.45
N ILE A 42 7.76 -7.17 4.63
CA ILE A 42 8.41 -7.62 5.87
C ILE A 42 7.92 -9.04 6.24
N MET A 43 6.62 -9.29 6.14
CA MET A 43 6.04 -10.60 6.47
C MET A 43 6.60 -11.71 5.56
N ILE A 44 6.65 -11.46 4.25
CA ILE A 44 7.21 -12.41 3.26
C ILE A 44 8.70 -12.63 3.52
N TRP A 45 9.46 -11.56 3.79
CA TRP A 45 10.89 -11.69 4.11
C TRP A 45 11.11 -12.54 5.36
N ARG A 46 10.32 -12.31 6.42
CA ARG A 46 10.39 -13.08 7.65
C ARG A 46 10.00 -14.55 7.45
N LEU A 47 8.97 -14.83 6.66
CA LEU A 47 8.58 -16.20 6.30
C LEU A 47 9.68 -16.91 5.49
N LYS A 48 10.31 -16.21 4.53
CA LYS A 48 11.44 -16.75 3.77
C LYS A 48 12.67 -17.00 4.64
N ALA A 49 12.98 -16.09 5.57
CA ALA A 49 14.09 -16.25 6.52
C ALA A 49 13.89 -17.49 7.42
N LYS A 50 12.67 -17.69 7.93
CA LYS A 50 12.32 -18.91 8.70
C LYS A 50 12.49 -20.19 7.87
N LYS A 51 12.04 -20.19 6.62
CA LYS A 51 12.21 -21.35 5.72
C LYS A 51 13.69 -21.68 5.48
N LYS A 52 14.55 -20.67 5.30
CA LYS A 52 16.00 -20.87 5.14
C LYS A 52 16.62 -21.51 6.39
N LYS A 53 16.32 -20.99 7.58
CA LYS A 53 16.81 -21.53 8.87
C LYS A 53 16.39 -22.99 9.07
N ALA A 54 15.12 -23.31 8.80
CA ALA A 54 14.62 -24.68 8.93
C ALA A 54 15.26 -25.67 7.93
N ILE A 55 15.67 -25.20 6.75
CA ILE A 55 16.39 -26.04 5.78
C ILE A 55 17.85 -26.25 6.23
N GLU A 56 18.47 -25.23 6.79
CA GLU A 56 19.84 -25.29 7.31
C GLU A 56 19.95 -26.22 8.53
N GLU A 57 18.99 -26.14 9.47
CA GLU A 57 18.90 -27.04 10.63
C GLU A 57 18.65 -28.50 10.24
N ARG A 58 18.06 -28.78 9.08
CA ARG A 58 17.86 -30.15 8.56
C ARG A 58 19.07 -30.74 7.83
N LYS A 59 20.09 -29.92 7.54
CA LYS A 59 21.32 -30.36 6.85
C LYS A 59 22.43 -30.81 7.81
N HIS A 60 22.32 -30.48 9.09
CA HIS A 60 23.16 -30.98 10.18
C HIS A 60 22.54 -32.21 10.84
#